data_AF-A0A946F9C4-F1
#
_entry.id   AF-A0A946F9C4-F1
#
_cell.length_a   1.000
_cell.length_b   1.000
_cell.length_c   1.000
_cell.angle_alpha   90.00
_cell.angle_beta   90.00
_cell.angle_gamma   90.00
#
_symmetry.space_group_name_H-M   'P 1'
#
loop_
_entity.id
_entity.type
_entity.pdbx_description
1 polymer ?
#
loop_
_entity_poly.entity_id
_entity_poly.type
_entity_poly.pdbx_seq_one_letter_code
_entity_poly.pdbx_strand_id
1 'polypeptide(L)'
;ITGGTLYQKKFCVGFDLRTTVAIQNIVSCVVILALAGLFETMETSWTGEYIFALVWSAVCLSVIAIMDFYYLVARGAATKVTSLLYLSPPTTAVMGWLFFGETLAAVAITGMVIAVVGVALVSAERR
;
A
#
# COMPACT_ATOMS: atom_id res chain seq x y z
N ILE A 1 -7.59 9.06 -3.31
CA ILE A 1 -8.02 7.63 -3.16
C ILE A 1 -9.54 7.49 -3.31
N THR A 2 -10.36 8.22 -2.54
CA THR A 2 -11.84 8.09 -2.51
C THR A 2 -12.55 8.20 -3.86
N GLY A 3 -12.21 9.17 -4.72
CA GLY A 3 -12.86 9.32 -6.03
C GLY A 3 -12.58 8.16 -6.99
N GLY A 4 -11.31 7.74 -7.08
CA GLY A 4 -10.89 6.64 -7.96
C GLY A 4 -11.48 5.30 -7.56
N THR A 5 -11.55 5.00 -6.25
CA THR A 5 -12.15 3.76 -5.76
C THR A 5 -13.66 3.73 -5.97
N LEU A 6 -14.36 4.86 -5.84
CA LEU A 6 -15.78 4.95 -6.18
C LEU A 6 -16.04 4.75 -7.68
N TYR A 7 -15.20 5.33 -8.54
CA TYR A 7 -15.28 5.13 -9.99
C TYR A 7 -15.06 3.66 -10.37
N GLN A 8 -14.00 3.05 -9.85
CA GLN A 8 -13.68 1.65 -10.09
C GLN A 8 -14.81 0.71 -9.60
N LYS A 9 -15.38 1.00 -8.43
CA LYS A 9 -16.53 0.24 -7.88
C LYS A 9 -17.83 0.47 -8.65
N LYS A 10 -17.98 1.57 -9.39
CA LYS A 10 -19.21 1.84 -10.16
C LYS A 10 -19.13 1.30 -11.58
N PHE A 11 -17.97 1.39 -12.23
CA PHE A 11 -17.83 1.15 -13.68
C PHE A 11 -16.94 -0.04 -14.05
N CYS A 12 -16.10 -0.53 -13.13
CA CYS A 12 -15.15 -1.61 -13.41
C CYS A 12 -15.52 -2.94 -12.71
N VAL A 13 -16.75 -3.08 -12.22
CA VAL A 13 -17.23 -4.30 -11.55
C VAL A 13 -17.47 -5.39 -12.59
N GLY A 14 -16.77 -6.51 -12.46
CA GLY A 14 -16.92 -7.69 -13.34
C GLY A 14 -15.76 -7.96 -14.29
N PHE A 15 -14.74 -7.09 -14.34
CA PHE A 15 -13.51 -7.36 -15.07
C PHE A 15 -12.52 -8.17 -14.25
N ASP A 16 -11.69 -8.97 -14.93
CA ASP A 16 -10.59 -9.69 -14.29
C ASP A 16 -9.64 -8.72 -13.60
N LEU A 17 -9.43 -8.92 -12.29
CA LEU A 17 -8.64 -8.03 -11.44
C LEU A 17 -7.20 -7.85 -11.94
N ARG A 18 -6.63 -8.90 -12.56
CA ARG A 18 -5.29 -8.84 -13.19
C ARG A 18 -5.24 -7.82 -14.34
N THR A 19 -6.26 -7.81 -15.18
CA THR A 19 -6.37 -6.90 -16.33
C THR A 19 -6.55 -5.46 -15.84
N THR A 20 -7.39 -5.25 -14.82
CA THR A 20 -7.58 -3.92 -14.23
C THR A 20 -6.28 -3.37 -13.63
N VAL A 21 -5.54 -4.19 -12.87
CA VAL A 21 -4.25 -3.79 -12.27
C VAL A 21 -3.19 -3.55 -13.36
N ALA A 22 -3.17 -4.35 -14.42
CA ALA A 22 -2.24 -4.16 -15.54
C ALA A 22 -2.49 -2.82 -16.25
N ILE A 23 -3.74 -2.53 -16.60
CA ILE A 23 -4.12 -1.26 -17.23
C ILE A 23 -3.80 -0.09 -16.30
N GLN A 24 -4.13 -0.20 -15.01
CA GLN A 24 -3.83 0.85 -14.03
C GLN A 24 -2.33 1.15 -13.95
N ASN A 25 -1.48 0.12 -13.91
CA ASN A 25 -0.02 0.31 -13.88
C ASN A 25 0.52 0.91 -15.18
N ILE A 26 0.01 0.49 -16.35
CA ILE A 26 0.41 1.05 -17.64
C ILE A 26 0.02 2.53 -17.73
N VAL A 27 -1.22 2.87 -17.39
CA VAL A 27 -1.69 4.26 -17.41
C VAL A 27 -0.90 5.10 -16.43
N SER A 28 -0.66 4.60 -15.22
CA SER A 28 0.16 5.30 -14.22
C SER A 28 1.59 5.53 -14.71
N CYS A 29 2.20 4.54 -15.36
CA CYS A 29 3.54 4.65 -15.95
C CYS A 29 3.59 5.75 -17.01
N VAL A 30 2.63 5.77 -17.95
CA VAL A 30 2.57 6.81 -19.00
C VAL A 30 2.41 8.20 -18.40
N VAL A 31 1.50 8.36 -17.42
CA VAL A 31 1.25 9.65 -16.78
C VAL A 31 2.49 10.12 -15.99
N ILE A 32 3.10 9.24 -15.21
CA ILE A 32 4.32 9.56 -14.44
C ILE A 32 5.48 9.90 -15.37
N LEU A 33 5.69 9.16 -16.47
CA LEU A 33 6.74 9.45 -17.45
C LEU A 33 6.54 10.81 -18.13
N ALA A 34 5.29 11.15 -18.50
CA ALA A 34 4.97 12.44 -19.07
C ALA A 34 5.26 13.59 -18.09
N LEU A 35 4.88 13.42 -16.81
CA LEU A 35 5.17 14.41 -15.77
C LEU A 35 6.68 14.51 -15.48
N ALA A 36 7.39 13.39 -15.40
CA ALA A 36 8.84 13.39 -15.21
C ALA A 36 9.54 14.16 -16.34
N GLY A 37 9.09 14.01 -17.60
CA GLY A 37 9.65 14.77 -18.72
C GLY A 37 9.37 16.27 -18.69
N LEU A 38 8.35 16.71 -17.93
CA LEU A 38 7.98 18.11 -17.78
C LEU A 38 8.61 18.78 -16.55
N PHE A 39 8.84 18.01 -15.48
CA PHE A 39 9.24 18.53 -14.16
C PHE A 39 10.62 18.09 -13.69
N GLU A 40 11.23 17.07 -14.29
CA GLU A 40 12.53 16.55 -13.90
C GLU A 40 13.54 16.57 -15.07
N THR A 41 14.82 16.57 -14.74
CA THR A 41 15.93 16.63 -15.71
C THR A 41 16.28 15.27 -16.33
N MET A 42 15.62 14.19 -15.90
CA MET A 42 15.92 12.79 -16.30
C MET A 42 17.37 12.34 -16.03
N GLU A 43 18.12 13.10 -15.24
CA GLU A 43 19.48 12.72 -14.85
C GLU A 43 19.42 11.79 -13.64
N THR A 44 19.73 10.52 -13.86
CA THR A 44 19.73 9.50 -12.82
C THR A 44 21.15 8.96 -12.62
N SER A 45 21.67 9.07 -11.40
CA SER A 45 22.89 8.38 -11.01
C SER A 45 22.59 6.91 -10.75
N TRP A 46 22.93 6.04 -11.71
CA TRP A 46 22.73 4.60 -11.60
C TRP A 46 23.73 3.99 -10.62
N THR A 47 23.35 3.92 -9.35
CA THR A 47 24.12 3.21 -8.31
C THR A 47 23.51 1.84 -8.03
N GLY A 48 24.32 0.92 -7.49
CA GLY A 48 23.82 -0.41 -7.08
C GLY A 48 22.70 -0.32 -6.04
N GLU A 49 22.81 0.61 -5.09
CA GLU A 49 21.75 0.88 -4.10
C GLU A 49 20.47 1.41 -4.75
N TYR A 50 20.58 2.30 -5.74
CA TYR A 50 19.41 2.80 -6.47
C TYR A 50 18.68 1.68 -7.22
N ILE A 51 19.43 0.83 -7.93
CA ILE A 51 18.85 -0.33 -8.63
C ILE A 51 18.21 -1.29 -7.63
N PHE A 52 18.88 -1.55 -6.50
CA PHE A 52 18.33 -2.40 -5.44
C PHE A 52 17.03 -1.84 -4.88
N ALA A 53 16.98 -0.54 -4.55
CA ALA A 53 15.79 0.12 -4.04
C ALA A 53 14.63 0.10 -5.06
N LEU A 54 14.93 0.33 -6.35
CA LEU A 54 13.95 0.24 -7.43
C LEU A 54 13.39 -1.18 -7.57
N VAL A 55 14.25 -2.20 -7.64
CA VAL A 55 13.84 -3.60 -7.77
C VAL A 55 13.05 -4.04 -6.55
N TRP A 56 13.50 -3.68 -5.35
CA TRP A 56 12.79 -3.94 -4.10
C TRP A 56 11.39 -3.33 -4.10
N SER A 57 11.26 -2.07 -4.49
CA SER A 57 9.98 -1.37 -4.56
C SER A 57 9.05 -1.97 -5.63
N ALA A 58 9.59 -2.32 -6.80
CA ALA A 58 8.81 -2.87 -7.90
C ALA A 58 8.37 -4.32 -7.65
N VAL A 59 9.24 -5.17 -7.09
CA VAL A 59 8.97 -6.60 -6.95
C VAL A 59 8.37 -6.91 -5.59
N CYS A 60 9.05 -6.53 -4.49
CA CYS A 60 8.62 -6.88 -3.15
C CYS A 60 7.36 -6.12 -2.73
N LEU A 61 7.33 -4.80 -2.92
CA LEU A 61 6.17 -4.00 -2.50
C LEU A 61 4.95 -4.16 -3.43
N SER A 62 5.15 -4.52 -4.70
CA SER A 62 4.03 -4.66 -5.66
C SER A 62 3.64 -6.11 -5.89
N VAL A 63 4.53 -6.91 -6.48
CA VAL A 63 4.20 -8.28 -6.92
C VAL A 63 3.95 -9.20 -5.73
N ILE A 64 4.87 -9.23 -4.76
CA ILE A 64 4.75 -10.10 -3.58
C ILE A 64 3.53 -9.69 -2.76
N ALA A 65 3.34 -8.39 -2.52
CA ALA A 65 2.19 -7.89 -1.75
C ALA A 65 0.83 -8.28 -2.38
N ILE A 66 0.70 -8.18 -3.70
CA ILE A 66 -0.51 -8.61 -4.42
C ILE A 66 -0.69 -10.12 -4.34
N MET A 67 0.38 -10.90 -4.50
CA MET A 67 0.32 -12.37 -4.37
C MET A 67 -0.10 -12.80 -2.96
N ASP A 68 0.44 -12.19 -1.92
CA ASP A 68 0.05 -12.44 -0.53
C ASP A 68 -1.42 -12.12 -0.31
N PHE A 69 -1.88 -10.97 -0.80
CA PHE A 69 -3.29 -10.60 -0.73
C PHE A 69 -4.19 -11.66 -1.38
N TYR A 70 -3.88 -12.07 -2.61
CA TYR A 70 -4.64 -13.12 -3.30
C TYR A 70 -4.59 -14.47 -2.57
N TYR A 71 -3.41 -14.84 -2.05
CA TYR A 71 -3.24 -16.08 -1.30
C TYR A 71 -4.10 -16.10 -0.03
N LEU A 72 -4.14 -14.99 0.71
CA LEU A 72 -4.97 -14.87 1.90
C LEU A 72 -6.47 -14.82 1.56
N VAL A 73 -6.87 -14.17 0.46
CA VAL A 73 -8.25 -14.16 -0.02
C VAL A 73 -8.70 -15.58 -0.40
N ALA A 74 -7.86 -16.34 -1.11
CA ALA A 74 -8.14 -17.72 -1.51
C ALA A 74 -8.34 -18.67 -0.31
N ARG A 75 -7.73 -18.36 0.85
CA ARG A 75 -7.91 -19.12 2.10
C ARG A 75 -9.16 -18.73 2.91
N GLY A 76 -10.09 -17.97 2.32
CA GLY A 76 -11.33 -17.56 2.98
C GLY A 76 -11.13 -16.53 4.10
N ALA A 77 -9.93 -15.94 4.20
CA ALA A 77 -9.60 -14.95 5.22
C ALA A 77 -9.88 -13.50 4.79
N ALA A 78 -10.60 -13.27 3.67
CA ALA A 78 -10.78 -11.94 3.07
C ALA A 78 -11.16 -10.84 4.10
N THR A 79 -12.02 -11.17 5.08
CA THR A 79 -12.38 -10.27 6.17
C THR A 79 -11.24 -10.02 7.17
N LYS A 80 -10.49 -11.07 7.57
CA LYS A 80 -9.30 -10.94 8.45
C LYS A 80 -8.17 -10.15 7.78
N VAL A 81 -7.96 -10.34 6.47
CA VAL A 81 -6.96 -9.62 5.68
C VAL A 81 -7.25 -8.13 5.68
N THR A 82 -8.51 -7.76 5.52
CA THR A 82 -8.91 -6.35 5.52
C THR A 82 -8.66 -5.70 6.89
N SER A 83 -8.90 -6.43 7.99
CA SER A 83 -8.50 -5.99 9.34
C SER A 83 -6.98 -5.82 9.50
N LEU A 84 -6.17 -6.72 8.92
CA LEU A 84 -4.70 -6.59 8.94
C LEU A 84 -4.21 -5.34 8.20
N LEU A 85 -4.87 -4.94 7.11
CA LEU A 85 -4.54 -3.70 6.39
C LEU A 85 -4.73 -2.47 7.28
N TYR A 86 -5.72 -2.46 8.17
CA TYR A 86 -5.90 -1.37 9.14
C TYR A 86 -4.83 -1.34 10.25
N LEU A 87 -4.12 -2.45 10.48
CA LEU A 87 -3.01 -2.53 11.43
C LEU A 87 -1.65 -2.18 10.78
N SER A 88 -1.60 -2.00 9.46
CA SER A 88 -0.37 -1.63 8.75
C SER A 88 0.22 -0.27 9.21
N PRO A 89 -0.57 0.82 9.36
CA PRO A 89 -0.05 2.10 9.85
C PRO A 89 0.62 2.05 11.24
N PRO A 90 -0.01 1.49 12.30
CA PRO A 90 0.63 1.40 13.61
C PRO A 90 1.87 0.49 13.58
N THR A 91 1.84 -0.61 12.83
CA THR A 91 3.00 -1.51 12.71
C THR A 91 4.18 -0.79 12.05
N THR A 92 3.92 -0.04 10.97
CA THR A 92 4.93 0.76 10.27
C THR A 92 5.52 1.84 11.19
N ALA A 93 4.71 2.52 11.99
CA ALA A 93 5.19 3.54 12.93
C ALA A 93 6.07 2.94 14.05
N VAL A 94 5.74 1.75 14.55
CA VAL A 94 6.59 1.02 15.51
C VAL A 94 7.92 0.61 14.87
N MET A 95 7.89 0.13 13.61
CA MET A 95 9.12 -0.18 12.88
C MET A 95 9.97 1.08 12.62
N GLY A 96 9.35 2.21 12.29
CA GLY A 96 10.01 3.52 12.13
C GLY A 96 10.76 3.94 13.39
N TRP A 97 10.08 3.90 14.53
CA TRP A 97 10.69 4.20 15.83
C TRP A 97 11.86 3.24 16.16
N LEU A 98 11.70 1.94 15.89
CA LEU A 98 12.67 0.92 16.27
C LEU A 98 13.92 0.89 15.37
N PHE A 99 13.74 0.98 14.05
CA PHE A 99 14.84 0.84 13.07
C PHE A 99 15.45 2.17 12.65
N PHE A 100 14.66 3.24 12.61
CA PHE A 100 15.10 4.57 12.14
C PHE A 100 15.25 5.58 13.28
N GLY A 101 14.91 5.21 14.53
CA GLY A 101 15.06 6.07 15.70
C GLY A 101 14.16 7.30 15.70
N GLU A 102 13.07 7.29 14.91
CA GLU A 102 12.15 8.42 14.81
C GLU A 102 11.50 8.71 16.16
N THR A 103 11.56 9.95 16.65
CA THR A 103 10.90 10.31 17.91
C THR A 103 9.39 10.36 17.72
N LEU A 104 8.68 9.38 18.29
CA LEU A 104 7.22 9.36 18.34
C LEU A 104 6.72 10.48 19.26
N ALA A 105 6.22 11.56 18.67
CA ALA A 105 5.56 12.62 19.41
C ALA A 105 4.38 12.05 20.22
N ALA A 106 4.08 12.62 21.38
CA ALA A 106 2.96 12.18 22.23
C ALA A 106 1.62 12.14 21.45
N VAL A 107 1.43 13.05 20.49
CA VAL A 107 0.27 13.09 19.59
C VAL A 107 0.22 11.88 18.63
N ALA A 108 1.38 11.42 18.14
CA ALA A 108 1.46 10.23 17.30
C ALA A 108 1.10 8.97 18.09
N ILE A 109 1.56 8.88 19.34
CA ILE A 109 1.25 7.78 20.25
C ILE A 109 -0.25 7.73 20.55
N THR A 110 -0.88 8.87 20.90
CA THR A 110 -2.32 8.91 21.18
C THR A 110 -3.15 8.57 19.95
N GLY A 111 -2.78 9.09 18.77
CA GLY A 111 -3.42 8.72 17.50
C GLY A 111 -3.29 7.23 17.18
N MET A 112 -2.13 6.64 17.47
CA MET A 112 -1.89 5.21 17.28
C MET A 112 -2.76 4.35 18.20
N VAL A 113 -2.86 4.72 19.48
CA VAL A 113 -3.74 4.03 20.44
C VAL A 113 -5.20 4.09 19.98
N ILE A 114 -5.69 5.25 19.56
CA ILE A 114 -7.06 5.41 19.06
C ILE A 114 -7.31 4.51 17.84
N ALA A 115 -6.37 4.48 16.89
CA ALA A 115 -6.47 3.63 15.70
C ALA A 115 -6.51 2.13 16.06
N VAL A 116 -5.60 1.68 16.93
CA VAL A 116 -5.54 0.28 17.38
C VAL A 116 -6.82 -0.12 18.11
N VAL A 117 -7.36 0.74 18.98
CA VAL A 117 -8.63 0.50 19.68
C VAL A 117 -9.79 0.41 18.70
N GLY A 118 -9.87 1.32 17.71
CA GLY A 118 -10.91 1.27 16.68
C GLY A 118 -10.89 -0.03 15.87
N VAL A 119 -9.70 -0.51 15.48
CA VAL A 119 -9.53 -1.79 14.79
C VAL A 119 -9.88 -2.97 15.70
N ALA A 120 -9.50 -2.92 16.97
CA ALA A 120 -9.82 -3.94 17.96
C ALA A 120 -11.33 -4.06 18.18
N LEU A 121 -12.07 -2.96 18.28
CA LEU A 121 -13.53 -2.96 18.43
C LEU A 121 -14.22 -3.59 17.21
N VAL A 122 -13.87 -3.16 15.99
CA VAL A 122 -14.42 -3.74 14.75
C VAL A 122 -14.10 -5.23 14.62
N SER A 123 -12.95 -5.65 15.14
CA SER A 123 -12.51 -7.05 15.10
C SER A 123 -13.14 -7.91 16.22
N ALA A 124 -13.50 -7.30 17.36
CA ALA A 124 -14.11 -7.96 18.51
C ALA A 124 -15.61 -8.21 18.33
N GLU A 125 -16.32 -7.29 17.67
CA GLU A 125 -17.78 -7.39 17.43
C GLU A 125 -18.17 -8.44 16.37
N ARG A 126 -17.18 -9.14 15.80
CA ARG A 126 -17.37 -10.16 14.76
C ARG A 126 -16.91 -11.57 15.18
N ARG A 127 -16.65 -11.79 16.46
CA ARG A 127 -16.57 -13.15 17.04
C ARG A 127 -17.96 -13.63 17.42
#